data_AF-A0A1I2HR10-F1
#
_entry.id   AF-A0A1I2HR10-F1
#
_cell.length_a   1.000
_cell.length_b   1.000
_cell.length_c   1.000
_cell.angle_alpha   90.00
_cell.angle_beta   90.00
_cell.angle_gamma   90.00
#
_symmetry.space_group_name_H-M   'P 1'
#
loop_
_entity.id
_entity.type
_entity.pdbx_description
1 polymer ?
#
loop_
_entity_poly.entity_id
_entity_poly.type
_entity_poly.pdbx_seq_one_letter_code
_entity_poly.pdbx_strand_id
1 'polypeptide(L)'
;MLAMEHRISDDIDLFIRDPQWIGFLTPRLNDKFEHLINTYDEGATSLKLKFNDGEIDFIVSMSLLGLDNKVSSECLFPLEPVAEVLAKKLFYRGWALTPRDLFDWHAIERYVPLLDTHELMLAELIAARVDGIRMALDQMGTSKQSAIVWQEIRTHELPDLKQTIQWAQGRLGKFQAMSEQAGKDKASGRRPVER
;
A
#
# COMPACT_ATOMS: atom_id res chain seq x y z
N MET A 1 -5.09 8.45 -2.03
CA MET A 1 -6.24 9.04 -2.73
C MET A 1 -6.90 10.03 -1.81
N LEU A 2 -7.81 9.62 -0.92
CA LEU A 2 -8.55 10.57 -0.06
C LEU A 2 -7.64 11.45 0.82
N ALA A 3 -6.59 10.90 1.42
CA ALA A 3 -5.72 11.67 2.32
C ALA A 3 -4.71 12.59 1.63
N MET A 4 -4.48 12.44 0.32
CA MET A 4 -3.37 13.10 -0.39
C MET A 4 -3.76 13.72 -1.73
N GLU A 5 -4.91 13.32 -2.29
CA GLU A 5 -5.43 13.75 -3.60
C GLU A 5 -4.41 13.63 -4.75
N HIS A 6 -3.48 12.68 -4.63
CA HIS A 6 -2.32 12.60 -5.51
C HIS A 6 -2.57 11.87 -6.84
N ARG A 7 -3.69 11.13 -6.96
CA ARG A 7 -4.26 10.60 -8.21
C ARG A 7 -5.72 10.18 -8.02
N ILE A 8 -6.43 9.93 -9.11
CA ILE A 8 -7.76 9.28 -9.10
C ILE A 8 -7.61 7.76 -8.98
N SER A 9 -8.51 7.14 -8.23
CA SER A 9 -8.68 5.69 -8.11
C SER A 9 -10.17 5.38 -8.07
N ASP A 10 -10.57 4.34 -8.80
CA ASP A 10 -11.97 3.90 -8.83
C ASP A 10 -12.24 2.78 -7.80
N ASP A 11 -11.17 2.26 -7.19
CA ASP A 11 -11.20 1.17 -6.22
C ASP A 11 -11.27 1.69 -4.78
N ILE A 12 -12.05 1.02 -3.92
CA ILE A 12 -12.15 1.28 -2.48
C ILE A 12 -11.64 0.06 -1.71
N ASP A 13 -10.58 0.21 -0.92
CA ASP A 13 -10.08 -0.81 0.00
C ASP A 13 -10.62 -0.58 1.43
N LEU A 14 -11.28 -1.59 2.00
CA LEU A 14 -11.77 -1.60 3.38
C LEU A 14 -11.10 -2.72 4.18
N PHE A 15 -10.31 -2.34 5.18
CA PHE A 15 -9.62 -3.30 6.04
C PHE A 15 -10.49 -3.69 7.24
N ILE A 16 -10.73 -4.99 7.38
CA ILE A 16 -11.48 -5.59 8.50
C ILE A 16 -10.57 -6.48 9.33
N ARG A 17 -10.86 -6.61 10.63
CA ARG A 17 -10.02 -7.40 11.57
C ARG A 17 -10.56 -8.80 11.83
N ASP A 18 -11.86 -9.00 11.63
CA ASP A 18 -12.53 -10.27 11.88
C ASP A 18 -13.04 -10.84 10.54
N PRO A 19 -12.57 -12.02 10.10
CA PRO A 19 -13.03 -12.64 8.86
C PRO A 19 -14.53 -12.98 8.89
N GLN A 20 -15.17 -13.05 10.05
CA GLN A 20 -16.61 -13.28 10.17
C GLN A 20 -17.45 -12.21 9.44
N TRP A 21 -16.93 -10.98 9.30
CA TRP A 21 -17.59 -9.91 8.54
C TRP A 21 -17.84 -10.30 7.08
N ILE A 22 -17.00 -11.13 6.46
CA ILE A 22 -17.21 -11.57 5.08
C ILE A 22 -18.56 -12.28 4.92
N GLY A 23 -18.95 -13.11 5.89
CA GLY A 23 -20.23 -13.82 5.86
C GLY A 23 -21.45 -12.90 5.92
N PHE A 24 -21.31 -11.71 6.50
CA PHE A 24 -22.37 -10.69 6.54
C PHE A 24 -22.43 -9.84 5.27
N LEU A 25 -21.32 -9.74 4.53
CA LEU A 25 -21.15 -8.83 3.39
C LEU A 25 -21.28 -9.54 2.04
N THR A 26 -21.01 -10.85 1.98
CA THR A 26 -21.02 -11.58 0.71
C THR A 26 -22.41 -11.61 0.06
N PRO A 27 -22.53 -11.35 -1.26
CA PRO A 27 -23.79 -11.42 -1.98
C PRO A 27 -24.51 -12.77 -1.82
N ARG A 28 -23.76 -13.87 -1.66
CA ARG A 28 -24.30 -15.21 -1.47
C ARG A 28 -25.15 -15.36 -0.20
N LEU A 29 -24.84 -14.59 0.84
CA LEU A 29 -25.51 -14.64 2.15
C LEU A 29 -26.31 -13.38 2.44
N ASN A 30 -26.16 -12.34 1.62
CA ASN A 30 -26.80 -11.05 1.75
C ASN A 30 -27.12 -10.46 0.37
N ASP A 31 -28.38 -10.59 -0.06
CA ASP A 31 -28.88 -10.19 -1.38
C ASP A 31 -29.26 -8.70 -1.48
N LYS A 32 -29.19 -7.95 -0.37
CA LYS A 32 -29.68 -6.56 -0.26
C LYS A 32 -29.18 -5.64 -1.36
N PHE A 33 -27.96 -5.86 -1.84
CA PHE A 33 -27.29 -5.04 -2.85
C PHE A 33 -26.89 -5.82 -4.10
N GLU A 34 -27.37 -7.06 -4.28
CA GLU A 34 -26.99 -7.92 -5.39
C GLU A 34 -27.28 -7.26 -6.75
N HIS A 35 -28.39 -6.52 -6.86
CA HIS A 35 -28.78 -5.79 -8.07
C HIS A 35 -27.80 -4.67 -8.50
N LEU A 36 -26.89 -4.24 -7.62
CA LEU A 36 -25.83 -3.27 -7.94
C LEU A 36 -24.52 -3.94 -8.31
N ILE A 37 -24.34 -5.21 -7.94
CA ILE A 37 -23.08 -5.93 -8.03
C ILE A 37 -23.07 -6.75 -9.34
N ASN A 38 -22.07 -6.52 -10.18
CA ASN A 38 -21.92 -7.25 -11.43
C ASN A 38 -21.42 -8.67 -11.18
N THR A 39 -20.41 -8.80 -10.32
CA THR A 39 -19.83 -10.06 -9.88
C THR A 39 -19.04 -9.84 -8.60
N TYR A 40 -18.63 -10.92 -7.93
CA TYR A 40 -17.81 -10.86 -6.73
C TYR A 40 -16.84 -12.03 -6.65
N ASP A 41 -15.68 -11.79 -6.03
CA ASP A 41 -14.73 -12.83 -5.68
C ASP A 41 -14.72 -12.98 -4.14
N GLU A 42 -15.14 -14.13 -3.63
CA GLU A 42 -15.16 -14.45 -2.20
C GLU A 42 -14.02 -15.42 -1.85
N GLY A 43 -13.24 -15.07 -0.83
CA GLY A 43 -12.20 -15.92 -0.25
C GLY A 43 -12.26 -15.91 1.28
N ALA A 44 -11.41 -16.71 1.92
CA ALA A 44 -11.40 -16.82 3.39
C ALA A 44 -10.97 -15.53 4.11
N THR A 45 -10.18 -14.69 3.44
CA THR A 45 -9.59 -13.46 4.02
C THR A 45 -9.87 -12.22 3.18
N SER A 46 -10.74 -12.31 2.17
CA SER A 46 -11.09 -11.20 1.31
C SER A 46 -12.43 -11.38 0.64
N LEU A 47 -13.12 -10.27 0.39
CA LEU A 47 -14.30 -10.20 -0.46
C LEU A 47 -14.16 -9.01 -1.39
N LYS A 48 -14.16 -9.25 -2.70
CA LYS A 48 -14.09 -8.22 -3.73
C LYS A 48 -15.43 -8.11 -4.42
N LEU A 49 -16.07 -6.95 -4.31
CA LEU A 49 -17.33 -6.65 -5.00
C LEU A 49 -17.02 -5.81 -6.23
N LYS A 50 -17.48 -6.23 -7.41
CA LYS A 50 -17.24 -5.53 -8.68
C LYS A 50 -18.51 -4.86 -9.17
N PHE A 51 -18.39 -3.59 -9.52
CA PHE A 51 -19.45 -2.72 -10.04
C PHE A 51 -19.09 -2.29 -11.46
N ASN A 52 -19.95 -1.47 -12.10
CA ASN A 52 -19.65 -0.92 -13.42
C ASN A 52 -18.48 0.06 -13.38
N ASP A 53 -18.39 0.85 -12.30
CA ASP A 53 -17.50 1.99 -12.19
C ASP A 53 -16.32 1.76 -11.24
N GLY A 54 -16.07 0.51 -10.79
CA GLY A 54 -14.98 0.20 -9.88
C GLY A 54 -15.22 -1.02 -9.01
N GLU A 55 -14.36 -1.19 -8.01
CA GLU A 55 -14.36 -2.34 -7.10
C GLU A 55 -14.34 -1.88 -5.63
N ILE A 56 -14.95 -2.69 -4.75
CA ILE A 56 -14.81 -2.55 -3.30
C ILE A 56 -14.17 -3.82 -2.76
N ASP A 57 -12.98 -3.69 -2.19
CA ASP A 57 -12.17 -4.76 -1.63
C ASP A 57 -12.26 -4.76 -0.11
N PHE A 58 -12.95 -5.73 0.47
CA PHE A 58 -12.86 -6.03 1.90
C PHE A 58 -11.69 -6.96 2.14
N ILE A 59 -10.70 -6.52 2.92
CA ILE A 59 -9.45 -7.25 3.15
C ILE A 59 -9.30 -7.51 4.65
N VAL A 60 -9.18 -8.78 5.02
CA VAL A 60 -8.89 -9.17 6.41
C VAL A 60 -7.40 -8.96 6.66
N SER A 61 -7.05 -7.90 7.39
CA SER A 61 -5.67 -7.54 7.66
C SER A 61 -5.54 -6.78 8.97
N MET A 62 -4.47 -7.06 9.69
CA MET A 62 -4.08 -6.31 10.87
C MET A 62 -3.21 -5.11 10.47
N SER A 63 -3.08 -4.15 11.37
CA SER A 63 -2.08 -3.09 11.22
C SER A 63 -0.67 -3.67 11.36
N LEU A 64 0.23 -3.27 10.46
CA LEU A 64 1.63 -3.64 10.40
C LEU A 64 2.51 -2.66 11.18
N LEU A 65 2.14 -1.38 11.25
CA LEU A 65 2.91 -0.36 11.96
C LEU A 65 2.28 0.04 13.31
N GLY A 66 1.08 -0.43 13.63
CA GLY A 66 0.37 -0.11 14.87
C GLY A 66 -0.06 1.34 14.98
N LEU A 67 -0.19 2.06 13.86
CA LEU A 67 -0.54 3.48 13.83
C LEU A 67 -2.05 3.68 13.99
N ASP A 68 -2.43 4.75 14.70
CA ASP A 68 -3.84 5.09 14.89
C ASP A 68 -4.48 5.60 13.59
N ASN A 69 -5.72 5.17 13.34
CA ASN A 69 -6.50 5.65 12.21
C ASN A 69 -6.76 7.15 12.31
N LYS A 70 -6.79 7.82 11.15
CA LYS A 70 -7.12 9.24 11.01
C LYS A 70 -8.61 9.39 10.71
N VAL A 71 -9.26 10.35 11.35
CA VAL A 71 -10.64 10.74 11.04
C VAL A 71 -10.61 11.85 9.99
N SER A 72 -11.53 11.80 9.03
CA SER A 72 -11.72 12.85 8.02
C SER A 72 -13.18 13.30 8.03
N SER A 73 -13.44 14.59 7.80
CA SER A 73 -14.79 15.11 7.59
C SER A 73 -15.40 14.66 6.26
N GLU A 74 -14.58 14.19 5.33
CA GLU A 74 -14.99 13.79 3.97
C GLU A 74 -15.28 12.30 3.85
N CYS A 75 -14.93 11.51 4.87
CA CYS A 75 -15.16 10.07 4.87
C CYS A 75 -15.79 9.62 6.19
N LEU A 76 -16.87 8.85 6.10
CA LEU A 76 -17.53 8.26 7.27
C LEU A 76 -16.67 7.18 7.95
N PHE A 77 -15.76 6.56 7.20
CA PHE A 77 -14.87 5.52 7.71
C PHE A 77 -13.53 6.12 8.15
N PRO A 78 -12.95 5.67 9.27
CA PRO A 78 -11.59 6.02 9.64
C PRO A 78 -10.61 5.60 8.54
N LEU A 79 -9.68 6.49 8.21
CA LEU A 79 -8.66 6.25 7.20
C LEU A 79 -7.40 5.68 7.86
N GLU A 80 -6.82 4.63 7.30
CA GLU A 80 -5.48 4.21 7.72
C GLU A 80 -4.45 5.30 7.38
N PRO A 81 -3.44 5.52 8.24
CA PRO A 81 -2.35 6.43 7.91
C PRO A 81 -1.64 6.04 6.61
N VAL A 82 -1.20 7.02 5.85
CA VAL A 82 -0.53 6.79 4.55
C VAL A 82 0.70 5.88 4.68
N ALA A 83 1.44 5.94 5.78
CA ALA A 83 2.54 5.03 6.07
C ALA A 83 2.08 3.58 6.29
N GLU A 84 0.95 3.35 6.94
CA GLU A 84 0.36 2.02 7.13
C GLU A 84 -0.10 1.45 5.78
N VAL A 85 -0.73 2.27 4.93
CA VAL A 85 -1.12 1.87 3.57
C VAL A 85 0.10 1.50 2.73
N LEU A 86 1.18 2.30 2.79
CA LEU A 86 2.44 1.98 2.12
C LEU A 86 3.08 0.70 2.66
N ALA A 87 3.08 0.52 3.98
CA ALA A 87 3.60 -0.67 4.65
C ALA A 87 2.95 -1.94 4.11
N LYS A 88 1.61 -1.96 4.03
CA LYS A 88 0.86 -3.10 3.50
C LYS A 88 1.17 -3.40 2.04
N LYS A 89 1.30 -2.36 1.20
CA LYS A 89 1.70 -2.52 -0.20
C LYS A 89 3.06 -3.18 -0.34
N LEU A 90 4.07 -2.66 0.35
CA LEU A 90 5.43 -3.19 0.27
C LEU A 90 5.57 -4.57 0.93
N PHE A 91 4.87 -4.81 2.05
CA PHE A 91 4.98 -6.05 2.80
C PHE A 91 4.24 -7.22 2.14
N TYR A 92 2.97 -7.04 1.75
CA TYR A 92 2.14 -8.12 1.22
C TYR A 92 2.32 -8.34 -0.28
N ARG A 93 2.45 -7.25 -1.05
CA ARG A 93 2.53 -7.33 -2.52
C ARG A 93 3.81 -6.77 -3.11
N GLY A 94 4.82 -6.50 -2.30
CA GLY A 94 6.09 -5.93 -2.76
C GLY A 94 6.78 -6.74 -3.86
N TRP A 95 6.67 -8.07 -3.82
CA TRP A 95 7.21 -8.98 -4.84
C TRP A 95 6.50 -8.92 -6.20
N ALA A 96 5.30 -8.32 -6.25
CA ALA A 96 4.48 -8.11 -7.44
C ALA A 96 4.03 -6.64 -7.51
N LEU A 97 4.94 -5.72 -7.18
CA LEU A 97 4.68 -4.28 -7.10
C LEU A 97 4.10 -3.75 -8.42
N THR A 98 2.98 -3.04 -8.36
CA THR A 98 2.35 -2.46 -9.56
C THR A 98 2.89 -1.05 -9.87
N PRO A 99 2.73 -0.54 -11.10
CA PRO A 99 3.09 0.85 -11.41
C PRO A 99 2.33 1.87 -10.52
N ARG A 100 1.06 1.60 -10.19
CA ARG A 100 0.28 2.41 -9.24
C ARG A 100 0.90 2.41 -7.84
N ASP A 101 1.43 1.27 -7.38
CA ASP A 101 2.13 1.20 -6.09
C ASP A 101 3.41 2.01 -6.06
N LEU A 102 4.21 1.92 -7.12
CA LEU A 102 5.44 2.70 -7.23
C LEU A 102 5.14 4.20 -7.23
N PHE A 103 4.11 4.63 -7.97
CA PHE A 103 3.66 6.01 -7.97
C PHE A 103 3.19 6.46 -6.57
N ASP A 104 2.36 5.66 -5.91
CA ASP A 104 1.85 5.95 -4.57
C ASP A 104 3.01 6.05 -3.55
N TRP A 105 3.99 5.15 -3.63
CA TRP A 105 5.19 5.20 -2.78
C TRP A 105 5.99 6.49 -3.02
N HIS A 106 6.28 6.81 -4.28
CA HIS A 106 7.00 8.04 -4.63
C HIS A 106 6.27 9.29 -4.14
N ALA A 107 4.95 9.37 -4.33
CA ALA A 107 4.15 10.49 -3.86
C ALA A 107 4.17 10.61 -2.32
N ILE A 108 4.08 9.49 -1.60
CA ILE A 108 4.13 9.48 -0.13
C ILE A 108 5.46 10.06 0.36
N GLU A 109 6.58 9.54 -0.10
CA GLU A 109 7.89 10.04 0.35
C GLU A 109 8.22 11.47 -0.13
N ARG A 110 7.53 11.95 -1.18
CA ARG A 110 7.73 13.30 -1.69
C ARG A 110 6.93 14.36 -0.92
N TYR A 111 5.71 14.04 -0.52
CA TYR A 111 4.74 15.03 -0.05
C TYR A 111 4.33 14.85 1.42
N VAL A 112 4.57 13.69 2.01
CA VAL A 112 4.24 13.43 3.42
C VAL A 112 5.43 13.84 4.29
N PRO A 113 5.22 14.60 5.38
CA PRO A 113 6.28 14.91 6.32
C PRO A 113 7.03 13.67 6.80
N LEU A 114 8.35 13.73 6.90
CA LEU A 114 9.20 12.58 7.27
C LEU A 114 8.81 11.91 8.59
N LEU A 115 8.27 12.67 9.55
CA LEU A 115 7.80 12.12 10.82
C LEU A 115 6.60 11.19 10.65
N ASP A 116 5.78 11.42 9.63
CA ASP A 116 4.58 10.65 9.34
C ASP A 116 4.85 9.44 8.42
N THR A 117 6.07 9.28 7.90
CA THR A 117 6.44 8.14 7.03
C THR A 117 6.98 6.95 7.81
N HIS A 118 7.37 7.12 9.09
CA HIS A 118 7.85 6.04 9.97
C HIS A 118 8.94 5.15 9.33
N GLU A 119 9.93 5.79 8.70
CA GLU A 119 10.89 5.13 7.80
C GLU A 119 11.64 3.94 8.43
N LEU A 120 12.02 4.04 9.70
CA LEU A 120 12.71 2.95 10.38
C LEU A 120 11.80 1.73 10.59
N MET A 121 10.53 1.96 10.96
CA MET A 121 9.56 0.87 11.13
C MET A 121 9.27 0.20 9.77
N LEU A 122 9.11 0.99 8.71
CA LEU A 122 8.98 0.48 7.35
C LEU A 122 10.21 -0.33 6.94
N ALA A 123 11.42 0.17 7.18
CA ALA A 123 12.67 -0.50 6.86
C ALA A 123 12.79 -1.87 7.54
N GLU A 124 12.50 -1.93 8.84
CA GLU A 124 12.51 -3.19 9.60
C GLU A 124 11.43 -4.16 9.12
N LEU A 125 10.23 -3.66 8.85
CA LEU A 125 9.09 -4.47 8.38
C LEU A 125 9.39 -5.17 7.06
N ILE A 126 9.99 -4.47 6.10
CA ILE A 126 10.21 -4.97 4.74
C ILE A 126 11.59 -5.60 4.54
N ALA A 127 12.44 -5.68 5.57
CA ALA A 127 13.82 -6.15 5.45
C ALA A 127 13.93 -7.50 4.72
N ALA A 128 13.06 -8.45 5.06
CA ALA A 128 12.97 -9.77 4.44
C ALA A 128 12.18 -9.81 3.11
N ARG A 129 11.84 -8.66 2.53
CA ARG A 129 11.08 -8.50 1.28
C ARG A 129 11.84 -7.70 0.22
N VAL A 130 12.95 -7.06 0.58
CA VAL A 130 13.67 -6.14 -0.30
C VAL A 130 14.03 -6.76 -1.64
N ASP A 131 14.53 -8.00 -1.66
CA ASP A 131 14.92 -8.65 -2.91
C ASP A 131 13.72 -8.90 -3.83
N GLY A 132 12.58 -9.30 -3.26
CA GLY A 132 11.33 -9.42 -4.01
C GLY A 132 10.87 -8.09 -4.60
N ILE A 133 10.98 -7.00 -3.83
CA ILE A 133 10.62 -5.66 -4.31
C ILE A 133 11.58 -5.21 -5.42
N ARG A 134 12.89 -5.46 -5.28
CA ARG A 134 13.88 -5.18 -6.34
C ARG A 134 13.54 -5.91 -7.63
N MET A 135 13.26 -7.20 -7.56
CA MET A 135 12.89 -7.99 -8.72
C MET A 135 11.63 -7.44 -9.41
N ALA A 136 10.63 -7.03 -8.64
CA ALA A 136 9.42 -6.42 -9.18
C ALA A 136 9.72 -5.08 -9.91
N LEU A 137 10.58 -4.24 -9.35
CA LEU A 137 11.02 -2.98 -9.96
C LEU A 137 11.79 -3.21 -11.27
N ASP A 138 12.68 -4.20 -11.31
CA ASP A 138 13.46 -4.54 -12.51
C ASP A 138 12.54 -5.06 -13.62
N GLN A 139 11.59 -5.93 -13.28
CA GLN A 139 10.56 -6.41 -14.21
C GLN A 139 9.69 -5.26 -14.72
N MET A 140 9.30 -4.34 -13.84
CA MET A 140 8.50 -3.17 -14.21
C MET A 140 9.23 -2.30 -15.25
N GLY A 141 10.55 -2.12 -15.12
CA GLY A 141 11.35 -1.32 -16.04
C GLY A 141 11.47 -1.88 -17.46
N THR A 142 11.20 -3.17 -17.64
CA THR A 142 11.26 -3.84 -18.96
C THR A 142 9.87 -4.14 -19.55
N SER A 143 8.82 -4.04 -18.74
CA SER A 143 7.45 -4.34 -19.13
C SER A 143 6.77 -3.20 -19.89
N LYS A 144 6.42 -3.45 -21.16
CA LYS A 144 5.59 -2.52 -21.95
C LYS A 144 4.23 -2.27 -21.30
N GLN A 145 3.63 -3.31 -20.71
CA GLN A 145 2.35 -3.19 -20.02
C GLN A 145 2.48 -2.26 -18.81
N SER A 146 3.57 -2.36 -18.05
CA SER A 146 3.81 -1.48 -16.91
C SER A 146 3.97 -0.02 -17.34
N ALA A 147 4.61 0.24 -18.49
CA ALA A 147 4.72 1.58 -19.05
C ALA A 147 3.36 2.16 -19.46
N ILE A 148 2.48 1.35 -20.07
CA ILE A 148 1.11 1.76 -20.41
C ILE A 148 0.33 2.11 -19.14
N VAL A 149 0.32 1.21 -18.16
CA VAL A 149 -0.39 1.44 -16.89
C VAL A 149 0.13 2.68 -16.17
N TRP A 150 1.44 2.95 -16.23
CA TRP A 150 2.03 4.18 -15.67
C TRP A 150 1.49 5.44 -16.35
N GLN A 151 1.41 5.43 -17.69
CA GLN A 151 0.89 6.57 -18.48
C GLN A 151 -0.61 6.81 -18.26
N GLU A 152 -1.36 5.78 -17.88
CA GLU A 152 -2.79 5.86 -17.56
C GLU A 152 -3.07 6.33 -16.13
N ILE A 153 -2.04 6.57 -15.31
CA ILE A 153 -2.23 7.13 -13.97
C ILE A 153 -2.83 8.53 -14.09
N ARG A 154 -4.09 8.67 -13.64
CA ARG A 154 -4.83 9.94 -13.61
C ARG A 154 -4.33 10.82 -12.45
N THR A 155 -3.31 11.63 -12.71
CA THR A 155 -2.67 12.57 -11.77
C THR A 155 -2.43 13.93 -12.41
N HIS A 156 -2.25 14.97 -11.61
CA HIS A 156 -1.80 16.28 -12.07
C HIS A 156 -0.32 16.31 -12.47
N GLU A 157 0.51 15.52 -11.77
CA GLU A 157 1.94 15.42 -12.01
C GLU A 157 2.35 13.94 -12.06
N LEU A 158 2.87 13.51 -13.22
CA LEU A 158 3.35 12.15 -13.44
C LEU A 158 4.87 12.19 -13.66
N PRO A 159 5.69 11.68 -12.72
CA PRO A 159 7.13 11.62 -12.91
C PRO A 159 7.52 10.59 -13.97
N ASP A 160 8.76 10.68 -14.47
CA ASP A 160 9.29 9.69 -15.39
C ASP A 160 9.41 8.31 -14.72
N LEU A 161 8.87 7.27 -15.37
CA LEU A 161 8.84 5.91 -14.83
C LEU A 161 10.25 5.39 -14.55
N LYS A 162 11.21 5.60 -15.46
CA LYS A 162 12.57 5.05 -15.29
C LYS A 162 13.29 5.72 -14.14
N GLN A 163 13.20 7.04 -14.03
CA GLN A 163 13.75 7.80 -12.91
C GLN A 163 13.10 7.37 -11.59
N THR A 164 11.79 7.14 -11.58
CA THR A 164 11.08 6.70 -10.37
C THR A 164 11.47 5.29 -9.94
N ILE A 165 11.68 4.37 -10.89
CA ILE A 165 12.23 3.03 -10.60
C ILE A 165 13.64 3.14 -9.99
N GLN A 166 14.52 3.95 -10.58
CA GLN A 166 15.89 4.16 -10.08
C GLN A 166 15.88 4.76 -8.67
N TRP A 167 15.00 5.74 -8.43
CA TRP A 167 14.78 6.31 -7.11
C TRP A 167 14.36 5.24 -6.10
N ALA A 168 13.38 4.39 -6.44
CA ALA A 168 12.88 3.34 -5.56
C ALA A 168 13.95 2.28 -5.24
N GLN A 169 14.75 1.87 -6.24
CA GLN A 169 15.90 0.98 -6.02
C GLN A 169 16.91 1.58 -5.04
N GLY A 170 17.25 2.87 -5.21
CA GLY A 170 18.11 3.60 -4.28
C GLY A 170 17.49 3.69 -2.88
N ARG A 171 16.16 3.85 -2.80
CA ARG A 171 15.43 3.91 -1.53
C ARG A 171 15.44 2.59 -0.78
N LEU A 172 15.29 1.46 -1.47
CA LEU A 172 15.44 0.12 -0.89
C LEU A 172 16.84 -0.08 -0.29
N GLY A 173 17.88 0.43 -0.93
CA GLY A 173 19.24 0.40 -0.38
C GLY A 173 19.35 1.14 0.96
N LYS A 174 18.70 2.30 1.07
CA LYS A 174 18.63 3.05 2.35
C LYS A 174 17.85 2.26 3.41
N PHE A 175 16.71 1.66 3.07
CA PHE A 175 15.95 0.84 4.02
C PHE A 175 16.75 -0.37 4.52
N GLN A 176 17.49 -1.07 3.65
CA GLN A 176 18.39 -2.14 4.09
C GLN A 176 19.44 -1.64 5.09
N ALA A 177 20.14 -0.55 4.76
CA ALA A 177 21.15 0.02 5.65
C ALA A 177 20.57 0.44 7.01
N MET A 178 19.37 1.04 7.02
CA MET A 178 18.66 1.42 8.25
C MET A 178 18.32 0.19 9.11
N SER A 179 17.76 -0.86 8.51
CA SER A 179 17.41 -2.09 9.23
C SER A 179 18.64 -2.82 9.77
N GLU A 180 19.74 -2.86 9.01
CA GLU A 180 21.00 -3.46 9.47
C GLU A 180 21.61 -2.68 10.64
N GLN A 181 21.59 -1.35 10.57
CA GLN A 181 22.10 -0.49 11.65
C GLN A 181 21.26 -0.66 12.91
N ALA A 182 19.93 -0.66 12.80
CA ALA A 182 19.04 -0.90 13.93
C ALA A 182 19.27 -2.28 14.57
N GLY A 183 19.53 -3.31 13.76
CA GLY A 183 19.93 -4.64 14.25
C GLY A 183 21.22 -4.62 15.07
N LYS A 184 22.24 -3.88 14.60
CA LYS A 184 23.53 -3.71 15.32
C LYS A 184 23.36 -2.94 16.62
N ASP A 185 22.52 -1.90 16.63
CA ASP A 185 22.27 -1.09 17.83
C ASP A 185 21.53 -1.91 18.91
N LYS A 186 20.51 -2.70 18.50
CA LYS A 186 19.82 -3.65 19.39
C LYS A 186 20.78 -4.70 19.96
N ALA A 187 21.67 -5.26 19.14
CA ALA A 187 22.65 -6.25 19.57
C ALA A 187 23.74 -5.68 20.51
N SER A 188 24.06 -4.40 20.38
CA SER A 188 25.05 -3.71 21.22
C SER A 188 24.47 -3.05 22.48
N GLY A 189 23.16 -3.18 22.72
CA GLY A 189 22.48 -2.58 23.88
C GLY A 189 22.35 -1.06 23.81
N ARG A 190 22.64 -0.44 22.65
CA ARG A 190 22.42 0.99 22.42
C ARG A 190 20.95 1.20 22.10
N ARG A 191 20.23 1.89 22.99
CA ARG A 191 18.88 2.39 22.67
C ARG A 191 18.98 3.48 21.60
N PRO A 192 18.07 3.51 20.61
CA PRO A 192 17.97 4.65 19.70
C PRO A 192 17.74 5.92 20.51
N VAL A 193 18.46 6.98 20.18
CA VAL A 193 18.18 8.31 20.71
C VAL A 193 16.92 8.80 20.01
N GLU A 194 15.78 8.79 20.71
CA GLU A 194 14.58 9.50 20.27
C GLU A 194 14.95 10.97 20.07
N ARG A 195 14.78 11.47 18.85
CA ARG A 195 14.87 12.90 18.51
C ARG A 195 13.52 13.37 18.02
#